data_AF-A0A8H6WSZ9-F1
#
_entry.id   AF-A0A8H6WSZ9-F1
#
_cell.length_a   1.000
_cell.length_b   1.000
_cell.length_c   1.000
_cell.angle_alpha   90.00
_cell.angle_beta   90.00
_cell.angle_gamma   90.00
#
_symmetry.space_group_name_H-M   'P 1'
#
loop_
_entity.id
_entity.type
_entity.pdbx_description
1 polymer ?
#
loop_
_entity_poly.entity_id
_entity_poly.type
_entity_poly.pdbx_seq_one_letter_code
_entity_poly.pdbx_strand_id
1 'polypeptide(L)'
;MHLKSLTPLLTAAALSYATVAPTENDGPTIHTFASAKTNGALRYVNNSGICETTPGVHTMSGYVDVSSTVHTWFWFFEARNAPETAPFTLWLNGGPGCSSMIENGPCNVNSDGMTTFLNPYSFNNASNMLYIDQPTGTGFSYGIDTVNSTYTAAPQVWQAIQILFESPEFSSYSSREFILATESYGGHYGPEFSEYFDIQNNLIASGKLSGVQIRLGALMINNGWFDPLVQNLAYVTFAQNAPDYGPLVNASTLKSMHDAYYEPNGCLAQEQACYAAGNSSKSNSICSNADNFCGNILNAAVGDRDPYDLRQSSNISTIFPPEYYVNYLALPSVTKAIGATDSTYSECSDAPYELFEKTGDDARSLLPRLGDVVDTGIRVLIWAGDADIICNWVGVQQAMLAMRWSGAAELKATPLTNITLNGTPVAAAQNVKNFTFARVFGAGHEVVSFLPAVVLGVAIPLFC
;
A
#
# COMPACT_ATOMS: atom_id res chain seq x y z
N MET A 1 -9.96 5.34 -31.88
CA MET A 1 -10.58 6.62 -31.48
C MET A 1 -9.44 7.62 -31.33
N HIS A 2 -9.35 8.63 -32.20
CA HIS A 2 -8.20 9.53 -32.27
C HIS A 2 -8.15 10.49 -31.07
N LEU A 3 -7.15 10.34 -30.19
CA LEU A 3 -6.82 11.35 -29.18
C LEU A 3 -6.03 12.50 -29.84
N LYS A 4 -6.57 13.72 -29.74
CA LYS A 4 -5.88 14.96 -30.11
C LYS A 4 -4.87 15.33 -29.02
N SER A 5 -3.69 15.77 -29.47
CA SER A 5 -2.58 16.24 -28.64
C SER A 5 -2.97 17.46 -27.80
N LEU A 6 -2.85 17.35 -26.48
CA LEU A 6 -2.81 18.47 -25.55
C LEU A 6 -1.33 18.69 -25.16
N THR A 7 -0.74 19.77 -25.68
CA THR A 7 0.55 20.29 -25.22
C THR A 7 0.34 21.12 -23.96
N PRO A 8 1.00 20.85 -22.82
CA PRO A 8 1.02 21.78 -21.71
C PRO A 8 2.17 22.80 -21.89
N LEU A 9 1.84 24.09 -21.79
CA LEU A 9 2.83 25.16 -21.58
C LEU A 9 3.38 24.99 -20.15
N LEU A 10 4.64 24.58 -20.02
CA LEU A 10 5.40 24.71 -18.77
C LEU A 10 5.97 26.14 -18.69
N THR A 11 5.31 27.01 -17.95
CA THR A 11 5.94 28.24 -17.43
C THR A 11 6.71 27.89 -16.17
N ALA A 12 8.04 28.09 -16.21
CA ALA A 12 8.90 28.00 -15.03
C ALA A 12 8.51 29.09 -14.01
N ALA A 13 7.75 28.71 -12.99
CA ALA A 13 7.53 29.54 -11.81
C ALA A 13 8.69 29.33 -10.83
N ALA A 14 9.31 30.43 -10.39
CA ALA A 14 10.29 30.38 -9.32
C ALA A 14 9.59 29.93 -8.02
N LEU A 15 10.02 28.79 -7.47
CA LEU A 15 9.51 28.23 -6.22
C LEU A 15 10.07 29.01 -5.03
N SER A 16 9.21 29.72 -4.31
CA SER A 16 9.52 30.22 -2.97
C SER A 16 9.31 29.09 -1.96
N TYR A 17 10.39 28.62 -1.35
CA TYR A 17 10.32 27.65 -0.25
C TYR A 17 9.86 28.36 1.03
N ALA A 18 8.59 28.17 1.41
CA ALA A 18 8.12 28.57 2.72
C ALA A 18 8.47 27.45 3.73
N THR A 19 9.49 27.67 4.56
CA THR A 19 9.81 26.81 5.70
C THR A 19 8.96 27.25 6.89
N VAL A 20 8.08 26.38 7.39
CA VAL A 20 7.25 26.67 8.57
C VAL A 20 7.78 25.89 9.76
N ALA A 21 8.16 26.60 10.83
CA ALA A 21 8.40 26.02 12.14
C ALA A 21 7.11 26.07 12.98
N PRO A 22 6.84 25.10 13.88
CA PRO A 22 5.65 25.13 14.73
C PRO A 22 5.69 26.31 15.70
N THR A 23 4.66 27.15 15.72
CA THR A 23 4.51 28.24 16.70
C THR A 23 3.90 27.72 18.00
N GLU A 24 4.51 28.02 19.14
CA GLU A 24 3.93 27.80 20.48
C GLU A 24 2.75 28.75 20.72
N ASN A 25 1.51 28.26 20.63
CA ASN A 25 0.33 28.77 21.35
C ASN A 25 -0.73 27.66 21.35
N ASP A 26 -1.49 27.54 22.45
CA ASP A 26 -2.56 26.59 22.78
C ASP A 26 -2.76 25.38 21.83
N GLY A 27 -2.59 24.16 22.36
CA GLY A 27 -2.69 22.93 21.58
C GLY A 27 -3.98 22.83 20.74
N PRO A 28 -3.99 22.02 19.67
CA PRO A 28 -5.11 21.99 18.75
C PRO A 28 -6.40 21.61 19.47
N THR A 29 -7.52 22.17 19.00
CA THR A 29 -8.84 21.78 19.51
C THR A 29 -9.12 20.35 19.07
N ILE A 30 -9.35 19.47 20.04
CA ILE A 30 -9.76 18.08 19.79
C ILE A 30 -11.27 18.05 19.63
N HIS A 31 -11.71 17.62 18.47
CA HIS A 31 -13.12 17.37 18.15
C HIS A 31 -13.45 15.90 18.38
N THR A 32 -14.71 15.62 18.71
CA THR A 32 -15.18 14.25 18.90
C THR A 32 -16.49 14.00 18.17
N PHE A 33 -16.67 12.77 17.71
CA PHE A 33 -17.90 12.27 17.12
C PHE A 33 -18.16 10.85 17.65
N ALA A 34 -19.40 10.54 18.03
CA ALA A 34 -19.79 9.19 18.42
C ALA A 34 -20.71 8.61 17.34
N SER A 35 -20.38 7.41 16.86
CA SER A 35 -21.20 6.69 15.89
C SER A 35 -22.56 6.36 16.51
N ALA A 36 -23.64 6.57 15.76
CA ALA A 36 -24.98 6.11 16.13
C ALA A 36 -25.24 4.68 15.63
N LYS A 37 -24.44 4.18 14.67
CA LYS A 37 -24.57 2.84 14.07
C LYS A 37 -23.66 1.80 14.70
N THR A 38 -22.56 2.21 15.32
CA THR A 38 -21.56 1.34 15.95
C THR A 38 -21.24 1.86 17.35
N ASN A 39 -20.50 1.07 18.15
CA ASN A 39 -19.99 1.53 19.44
C ASN A 39 -18.68 2.34 19.31
N GLY A 40 -18.33 2.77 18.10
CA GLY A 40 -17.09 3.48 17.82
C GLY A 40 -17.23 5.00 17.88
N ALA A 41 -16.09 5.68 17.84
CA ALA A 41 -16.00 7.14 17.89
C ALA A 41 -14.84 7.68 17.03
N LEU A 42 -14.83 8.99 16.82
CA LEU A 42 -13.71 9.73 16.26
C LEU A 42 -13.21 10.74 17.27
N ARG A 43 -11.90 10.91 17.34
CA ARG A 43 -11.22 12.01 18.03
C ARG A 43 -10.21 12.60 17.08
N TYR A 44 -10.32 13.87 16.72
CA TYR A 44 -9.52 14.43 15.64
C TYR A 44 -9.22 15.91 15.82
N VAL A 45 -8.22 16.37 15.10
CA VAL A 45 -7.88 17.78 14.92
C VAL A 45 -8.02 18.13 13.44
N ASN A 46 -8.36 19.39 13.18
CA ASN A 46 -8.51 19.91 11.83
C ASN A 46 -7.38 20.87 11.50
N ASN A 47 -6.92 20.85 10.25
CA ASN A 47 -6.02 21.84 9.68
C ASN A 47 -4.79 22.09 10.56
N SER A 48 -4.06 21.03 10.90
CA SER A 48 -2.89 21.09 11.79
C SER A 48 -1.78 22.03 11.30
N GLY A 49 -1.80 22.42 10.02
CA GLY A 49 -0.74 23.20 9.37
C GLY A 49 0.55 22.42 9.17
N ILE A 50 0.52 21.12 9.44
CA ILE A 50 1.63 20.17 9.27
C ILE A 50 1.48 19.48 7.92
N CYS A 51 2.59 19.39 7.19
CA CYS A 51 2.72 18.72 5.90
C CYS A 51 1.97 19.41 4.74
N GLU A 52 0.65 19.59 4.84
CA GLU A 52 -0.13 20.30 3.83
C GLU A 52 -0.35 21.77 4.25
N THR A 53 0.06 22.68 3.36
CA THR A 53 0.05 24.14 3.59
C THR A 53 -0.61 24.90 2.44
N THR A 54 -1.15 24.19 1.45
CA THR A 54 -1.86 24.79 0.31
C THR A 54 -3.15 25.46 0.81
N PRO A 55 -3.36 26.75 0.53
CA PRO A 55 -4.56 27.46 0.97
C PRO A 55 -5.85 26.80 0.47
N GLY A 56 -6.79 26.56 1.39
CA GLY A 56 -8.11 26.00 1.07
C GLY A 56 -8.17 24.48 1.01
N VAL A 57 -7.07 23.77 1.26
CA VAL A 57 -7.08 22.30 1.41
C VAL A 57 -7.39 21.95 2.85
N HIS A 58 -8.52 21.28 3.09
CA HIS A 58 -8.85 20.79 4.42
C HIS A 58 -8.03 19.54 4.76
N THR A 59 -7.55 19.47 6.01
CA THR A 59 -6.90 18.29 6.56
C THR A 59 -7.51 17.89 7.89
N MET A 60 -7.47 16.59 8.16
CA MET A 60 -7.95 16.03 9.43
C MET A 60 -7.05 14.87 9.84
N SER A 61 -6.67 14.81 11.11
CA SER A 61 -5.89 13.70 11.65
C SER A 61 -6.35 13.35 13.05
N GLY A 62 -6.24 12.09 13.43
CA GLY A 62 -6.76 11.64 14.70
C GLY A 62 -6.94 10.13 14.78
N TYR A 63 -7.77 9.72 15.74
CA TYR A 63 -8.09 8.34 16.01
C TYR A 63 -9.53 8.02 15.63
N VAL A 64 -9.70 6.91 14.92
CA VAL A 64 -10.95 6.16 14.88
C VAL A 64 -10.92 5.13 16.01
N ASP A 65 -11.71 5.38 17.04
CA ASP A 65 -11.88 4.44 18.16
C ASP A 65 -12.86 3.35 17.70
N VAL A 66 -12.34 2.25 17.13
CA VAL A 66 -13.13 1.13 16.60
C VAL A 66 -13.82 0.36 17.73
N SER A 67 -13.20 0.34 18.91
CA SER A 67 -13.78 -0.15 20.15
C SER A 67 -13.20 0.61 21.35
N SER A 68 -13.59 0.24 22.57
CA SER A 68 -13.01 0.83 23.78
C SER A 68 -11.53 0.50 23.99
N THR A 69 -10.97 -0.44 23.23
CA THR A 69 -9.57 -0.88 23.36
C THR A 69 -8.80 -0.82 22.04
N VAL A 70 -9.40 -0.34 20.95
CA VAL A 70 -8.78 -0.34 19.62
C VAL A 70 -8.90 1.05 19.03
N HIS A 71 -7.75 1.69 18.80
CA HIS A 71 -7.63 3.08 18.38
C HIS A 71 -6.79 3.13 17.11
N THR A 72 -7.45 3.31 15.97
CA THR A 72 -6.84 3.33 14.65
C THR A 72 -6.51 4.76 14.25
N TRP A 73 -5.23 5.08 14.08
CA TRP A 73 -4.77 6.37 13.60
C TRP A 73 -5.08 6.57 12.12
N PHE A 74 -5.49 7.78 11.76
CA PHE A 74 -5.66 8.20 10.38
C PHE A 74 -5.13 9.61 10.14
N TRP A 75 -4.78 9.88 8.88
CA TRP A 75 -4.50 11.23 8.38
C TRP A 75 -5.17 11.41 7.03
N PHE A 76 -6.00 12.43 6.92
CA PHE A 76 -6.78 12.78 5.75
C PHE A 76 -6.37 14.14 5.17
N PHE A 77 -6.34 14.20 3.85
CA PHE A 77 -6.05 15.39 3.07
C PHE A 77 -7.04 15.49 1.91
N GLU A 78 -7.76 16.61 1.82
CA GLU A 78 -8.59 16.90 0.65
C GLU A 78 -7.77 16.97 -0.63
N ALA A 79 -8.45 16.71 -1.76
CA ALA A 79 -7.87 16.95 -3.06
C ALA A 79 -7.58 18.45 -3.23
N ARG A 80 -6.38 18.80 -3.69
CA ARG A 80 -5.99 20.18 -4.03
C ARG A 80 -6.83 20.75 -5.17
N ASN A 81 -7.40 19.87 -6.00
CA ASN A 81 -8.21 20.23 -7.15
C ASN A 81 -9.59 19.58 -7.05
N ALA A 82 -10.64 20.40 -7.00
CA ALA A 82 -12.03 19.96 -7.00
C ALA A 82 -12.36 18.82 -6.00
N PRO A 83 -12.07 18.98 -4.70
CA PRO A 83 -12.27 17.94 -3.67
C PRO A 83 -13.71 17.42 -3.62
N GLU A 84 -14.67 18.30 -3.92
CA GLU A 84 -16.11 18.00 -4.01
C GLU A 84 -16.51 17.08 -5.18
N THR A 85 -15.58 16.72 -6.05
CA THR A 85 -15.83 15.78 -7.17
C THR A 85 -14.73 14.74 -7.33
N ALA A 86 -13.57 14.95 -6.72
CA ALA A 86 -12.46 14.01 -6.75
C ALA A 86 -12.84 12.67 -6.10
N PRO A 87 -12.21 11.56 -6.53
CA PRO A 87 -12.32 10.27 -5.83
C PRO A 87 -11.90 10.36 -4.35
N PHE A 88 -12.20 9.30 -3.61
CA PHE A 88 -11.73 9.09 -2.25
C PHE A 88 -10.82 7.87 -2.24
N THR A 89 -9.54 8.06 -1.95
CA THR A 89 -8.53 7.00 -1.97
C THR A 89 -8.09 6.67 -0.56
N LEU A 90 -8.19 5.40 -0.19
CA LEU A 90 -7.52 4.84 0.97
C LEU A 90 -6.15 4.30 0.54
N TRP A 91 -5.07 4.80 1.15
CA TRP A 91 -3.72 4.27 1.00
C TRP A 91 -3.32 3.42 2.20
N LEU A 92 -2.78 2.23 1.94
CA LEU A 92 -2.25 1.32 2.96
C LEU A 92 -0.84 0.83 2.58
N ASN A 93 0.15 1.09 3.41
CA ASN A 93 1.43 0.38 3.32
C ASN A 93 1.29 -1.07 3.81
N GLY A 94 2.35 -1.85 3.64
CA GLY A 94 2.39 -3.28 3.93
C GLY A 94 3.00 -3.63 5.29
N GLY A 95 4.12 -4.34 5.25
CA GLY A 95 4.75 -4.98 6.41
C GLY A 95 4.55 -6.49 6.37
N PRO A 96 3.55 -7.07 7.06
CA PRO A 96 2.42 -6.41 7.74
C PRO A 96 2.84 -5.65 9.00
N GLY A 97 2.16 -4.54 9.31
CA GLY A 97 2.44 -3.74 10.51
C GLY A 97 3.28 -2.49 10.28
N CYS A 98 3.43 -2.06 9.02
CA CYS A 98 4.11 -0.82 8.67
C CYS A 98 3.12 0.34 8.45
N SER A 99 3.50 1.53 8.93
CA SER A 99 2.72 2.75 8.92
C SER A 99 2.44 3.26 7.52
N SER A 100 1.26 3.85 7.31
CA SER A 100 0.85 4.38 6.00
C SER A 100 1.26 5.85 5.77
N MET A 101 2.20 6.38 6.55
CA MET A 101 2.52 7.82 6.60
C MET A 101 3.59 8.26 5.58
N ILE A 102 3.90 7.45 4.57
CA ILE A 102 5.07 7.62 3.69
C ILE A 102 4.72 7.75 2.19
N GLU A 103 5.73 8.09 1.38
CA GLU A 103 5.75 8.12 -0.10
C GLU A 103 4.93 9.21 -0.81
N ASN A 104 3.60 9.05 -0.87
CA ASN A 104 2.73 9.78 -1.82
C ASN A 104 1.94 10.95 -1.19
N GLY A 105 2.25 11.24 0.08
CA GLY A 105 1.65 12.31 0.88
C GLY A 105 1.93 13.74 0.38
N PRO A 106 1.30 14.74 1.00
CA PRO A 106 1.33 16.13 0.53
C PRO A 106 2.64 16.85 0.73
N CYS A 107 3.57 16.30 1.51
CA CYS A 107 4.90 16.84 1.75
C CYS A 107 5.97 15.76 1.78
N ASN A 108 7.21 16.20 1.66
CA ASN A 108 8.40 15.43 2.00
C ASN A 108 9.08 16.06 3.22
N VAL A 109 9.78 15.24 3.99
CA VAL A 109 10.57 15.68 5.15
C VAL A 109 11.98 15.98 4.70
N ASN A 110 12.52 17.14 5.12
CA ASN A 110 13.89 17.53 4.83
C ASN A 110 14.90 16.65 5.59
N SER A 111 16.16 16.67 5.14
CA SER A 111 17.25 15.92 5.78
C SER A 111 17.58 16.36 7.21
N ASP A 112 17.01 17.47 7.68
CA ASP A 112 17.09 17.88 9.08
C ASP A 112 16.18 17.03 9.98
N GLY A 113 15.23 16.27 9.42
CA GLY A 113 14.24 15.49 10.16
C GLY A 113 13.26 16.36 10.97
N MET A 114 13.20 17.66 10.67
CA MET A 114 12.51 18.67 11.47
C MET A 114 11.55 19.54 10.66
N THR A 115 11.83 19.75 9.37
CA THR A 115 11.03 20.60 8.51
C THR A 115 10.52 19.83 7.29
N THR A 116 9.46 20.35 6.67
CA THR A 116 8.84 19.75 5.49
C THR A 116 8.79 20.73 4.32
N PHE A 117 8.64 20.19 3.12
CA PHE A 117 8.31 20.95 1.91
C PHE A 117 7.21 20.25 1.13
N LEU A 118 6.35 21.03 0.45
CA LEU A 118 5.23 20.47 -0.31
C LEU A 118 5.73 19.51 -1.40
N ASN A 119 5.07 18.37 -1.51
CA ASN A 119 5.27 17.39 -2.57
C ASN A 119 4.45 17.84 -3.80
N PRO A 120 5.10 18.29 -4.89
CA PRO A 120 4.39 18.71 -6.10
C PRO A 120 3.71 17.55 -6.83
N TYR A 121 4.07 16.30 -6.51
CA TYR A 121 3.54 15.09 -7.13
C TYR A 121 2.64 14.28 -6.19
N SER A 122 2.17 14.88 -5.09
CA SER A 122 1.29 14.18 -4.15
C SER A 122 0.02 13.65 -4.82
N PHE A 123 -0.46 12.51 -4.35
CA PHE A 123 -1.72 11.94 -4.82
C PHE A 123 -2.92 12.80 -4.45
N ASN A 124 -2.81 13.66 -3.43
CA ASN A 124 -3.86 14.64 -3.13
C ASN A 124 -3.99 15.73 -4.21
N ASN A 125 -3.14 15.76 -5.24
CA ASN A 125 -3.43 16.56 -6.43
C ASN A 125 -4.65 16.04 -7.21
N ALA A 126 -5.01 14.76 -7.08
CA ALA A 126 -6.02 14.07 -7.89
C ALA A 126 -7.15 13.42 -7.08
N SER A 127 -6.93 13.10 -5.81
CA SER A 127 -7.91 12.42 -4.95
C SER A 127 -7.98 13.05 -3.57
N ASN A 128 -9.12 12.89 -2.89
CA ASN A 128 -9.16 13.02 -1.44
C ASN A 128 -8.42 11.80 -0.87
N MET A 129 -7.36 12.00 -0.07
CA MET A 129 -6.47 10.95 0.39
C MET A 129 -6.69 10.65 1.86
N LEU A 130 -6.93 9.39 2.19
CA LEU A 130 -6.99 8.86 3.54
C LEU A 130 -5.84 7.87 3.73
N TYR A 131 -5.00 8.13 4.73
CA TYR A 131 -3.94 7.23 5.19
C TYR A 131 -4.37 6.63 6.53
N ILE A 132 -4.25 5.31 6.68
CA ILE A 132 -4.61 4.61 7.93
C ILE A 132 -3.43 3.75 8.38
N ASP A 133 -3.05 3.87 9.66
CA ASP A 133 -2.13 2.91 10.27
C ASP A 133 -2.90 1.68 10.72
N GLN A 134 -2.68 0.55 10.05
CA GLN A 134 -3.36 -0.72 10.36
C GLN A 134 -2.40 -1.89 10.15
N PRO A 135 -2.55 -2.99 10.90
CA PRO A 135 -3.51 -3.23 12.00
C PRO A 135 -3.12 -2.54 13.31
N THR A 136 -3.90 -2.73 14.38
CA THR A 136 -3.60 -2.21 15.73
C THR A 136 -2.14 -2.47 16.15
N GLY A 137 -1.43 -1.44 16.61
CA GLY A 137 0.00 -1.48 16.97
C GLY A 137 0.93 -0.91 15.90
N THR A 138 0.43 -0.67 14.69
CA THR A 138 1.16 -0.05 13.58
C THR A 138 1.23 1.47 13.73
N GLY A 139 2.37 2.10 13.46
CA GLY A 139 2.46 3.56 13.42
C GLY A 139 2.02 4.21 14.73
N PHE A 140 1.00 5.06 14.65
CA PHE A 140 0.35 5.66 15.82
C PHE A 140 -0.88 4.88 16.33
N SER A 141 -1.31 3.82 15.63
CA SER A 141 -2.43 2.98 16.07
C SER A 141 -2.05 2.14 17.28
N TYR A 142 -2.92 2.10 18.28
CA TYR A 142 -2.64 1.41 19.54
C TYR A 142 -3.89 0.75 20.12
N GLY A 143 -3.68 -0.20 21.03
CA GLY A 143 -4.78 -0.91 21.65
C GLY A 143 -4.46 -2.33 22.08
N ILE A 144 -5.49 -3.02 22.55
CA ILE A 144 -5.50 -4.46 22.78
C ILE A 144 -6.42 -5.07 21.74
N ASP A 145 -5.84 -5.84 20.83
CA ASP A 145 -6.54 -6.41 19.69
C ASP A 145 -6.01 -7.80 19.34
N THR A 146 -6.80 -8.53 18.57
CA THR A 146 -6.55 -9.92 18.15
C THR A 146 -6.38 -10.08 16.65
N VAL A 147 -6.33 -8.97 15.89
CA VAL A 147 -6.03 -9.00 14.46
C VAL A 147 -4.67 -9.64 14.22
N ASN A 148 -4.67 -10.75 13.49
CA ASN A 148 -3.52 -11.63 13.32
C ASN A 148 -3.44 -12.25 11.92
N SER A 149 -4.24 -11.74 10.99
CA SER A 149 -4.32 -12.17 9.60
C SER A 149 -5.04 -11.11 8.78
N THR A 150 -4.79 -11.10 7.49
CA THR A 150 -5.45 -10.26 6.49
C THR A 150 -6.98 -10.33 6.60
N TYR A 151 -7.52 -11.53 6.82
CA TYR A 151 -8.96 -11.78 6.98
C TYR A 151 -9.56 -11.12 8.25
N THR A 152 -8.77 -11.02 9.32
CA THR A 152 -9.21 -10.34 10.55
C THR A 152 -8.98 -8.83 10.51
N ALA A 153 -8.06 -8.34 9.66
CA ALA A 153 -7.82 -6.92 9.45
C ALA A 153 -8.92 -6.24 8.62
N ALA A 154 -9.47 -6.92 7.60
CA ALA A 154 -10.50 -6.36 6.72
C ALA A 154 -11.74 -5.83 7.47
N PRO A 155 -12.35 -6.57 8.43
CA PRO A 155 -13.46 -6.06 9.24
C PRO A 155 -13.13 -4.78 10.01
N GLN A 156 -11.93 -4.67 10.56
CA GLN A 156 -11.52 -3.51 11.35
C GLN A 156 -11.38 -2.26 10.48
N VAL A 157 -10.70 -2.38 9.33
CA VAL A 157 -10.54 -1.27 8.39
C VAL A 157 -11.89 -0.87 7.81
N TRP A 158 -12.76 -1.83 7.47
CA TRP A 158 -14.13 -1.54 7.06
C TRP A 158 -14.89 -0.76 8.13
N GLN A 159 -14.84 -1.20 9.39
CA GLN A 159 -15.51 -0.52 10.50
C GLN A 159 -14.97 0.91 10.70
N ALA A 160 -13.66 1.11 10.57
CA ALA A 160 -13.07 2.45 10.64
C ALA A 160 -13.63 3.37 9.55
N ILE A 161 -13.75 2.88 8.31
CA ILE A 161 -14.37 3.63 7.20
C ILE A 161 -15.85 3.92 7.48
N GLN A 162 -16.60 2.97 8.05
CA GLN A 162 -18.01 3.19 8.41
C GLN A 162 -18.18 4.31 9.43
N ILE A 163 -17.34 4.35 10.46
CA ILE A 163 -17.36 5.39 11.50
C ILE A 163 -16.98 6.74 10.87
N LEU A 164 -15.96 6.78 10.02
CA LEU A 164 -15.58 7.98 9.28
C LEU A 164 -16.76 8.48 8.44
N PHE A 165 -17.30 7.68 7.51
CA PHE A 165 -18.39 8.09 6.61
C PHE A 165 -19.72 8.41 7.30
N GLU A 166 -19.92 7.98 8.54
CA GLU A 166 -21.07 8.41 9.35
C GLU A 166 -20.89 9.83 9.91
N SER A 167 -19.65 10.26 10.14
CA SER A 167 -19.35 11.57 10.70
C SER A 167 -19.75 12.70 9.75
N PRO A 168 -20.15 13.87 10.28
CA PRO A 168 -20.45 15.04 9.44
C PRO A 168 -19.32 15.39 8.47
N GLU A 169 -18.07 15.26 8.91
CA GLU A 169 -16.89 15.70 8.15
C GLU A 169 -16.59 14.81 6.95
N PHE A 170 -17.04 13.55 6.96
CA PHE A 170 -16.82 12.61 5.86
C PHE A 170 -18.08 12.17 5.14
N SER A 171 -19.25 12.58 5.63
CA SER A 171 -20.54 12.18 5.05
C SER A 171 -20.67 12.53 3.56
N SER A 172 -20.10 13.66 3.11
CA SER A 172 -20.06 14.08 1.70
C SER A 172 -19.18 13.16 0.82
N TYR A 173 -18.15 12.54 1.38
CA TYR A 173 -17.23 11.65 0.68
C TYR A 173 -17.80 10.24 0.45
N SER A 174 -18.78 9.82 1.25
CA SER A 174 -19.40 8.50 1.13
C SER A 174 -20.00 8.20 -0.26
N SER A 175 -20.30 9.25 -1.02
CA SER A 175 -20.85 9.16 -2.37
C SER A 175 -19.79 9.12 -3.47
N ARG A 176 -18.51 9.32 -3.15
CA ARG A 176 -17.42 9.34 -4.12
C ARG A 176 -17.07 7.94 -4.59
N GLU A 177 -16.47 7.87 -5.77
CA GLU A 177 -15.73 6.67 -6.14
C GLU A 177 -14.64 6.41 -5.10
N PHE A 178 -14.60 5.19 -4.59
CA PHE A 178 -13.61 4.75 -3.63
C PHE A 178 -12.50 3.98 -4.34
N ILE A 179 -11.26 4.36 -4.08
CA ILE A 179 -10.06 3.68 -4.58
C ILE A 179 -9.36 3.05 -3.38
N LEU A 180 -9.12 1.74 -3.43
CA LEU A 180 -8.23 1.09 -2.49
C LEU A 180 -6.84 1.01 -3.11
N ALA A 181 -5.86 1.69 -2.52
CA ALA A 181 -4.48 1.67 -2.95
C ALA A 181 -3.60 1.07 -1.86
N THR A 182 -2.74 0.12 -2.22
CA THR A 182 -1.89 -0.59 -1.28
C THR A 182 -0.49 -0.84 -1.85
N GLU A 183 0.46 -1.22 -1.00
CA GLU A 183 1.81 -1.59 -1.41
C GLU A 183 2.33 -2.81 -0.63
N SER A 184 3.24 -3.60 -1.23
CA SER A 184 3.99 -4.65 -0.53
C SER A 184 3.08 -5.78 -0.03
N TYR A 185 3.06 -6.07 1.28
CA TYR A 185 2.05 -6.92 1.90
C TYR A 185 0.60 -6.45 1.64
N GLY A 186 0.43 -5.21 1.19
CA GLY A 186 -0.78 -4.70 0.56
C GLY A 186 -1.33 -5.56 -0.58
N GLY A 187 -0.53 -6.45 -1.18
CA GLY A 187 -1.02 -7.49 -2.09
C GLY A 187 -1.89 -8.56 -1.43
N HIS A 188 -1.78 -8.77 -0.10
CA HIS A 188 -2.75 -9.54 0.66
C HIS A 188 -3.97 -8.70 1.04
N TYR A 189 -3.75 -7.48 1.53
CA TYR A 189 -4.83 -6.57 1.96
C TYR A 189 -5.79 -6.24 0.82
N GLY A 190 -5.26 -5.84 -0.35
CA GLY A 190 -6.03 -5.36 -1.48
C GLY A 190 -7.16 -6.30 -1.92
N PRO A 191 -6.86 -7.58 -2.26
CA PRO A 191 -7.86 -8.55 -2.66
C PRO A 191 -8.89 -8.88 -1.56
N GLU A 192 -8.44 -9.18 -0.33
CA GLU A 192 -9.32 -9.52 0.80
C GLU A 192 -10.23 -8.35 1.17
N PHE A 193 -9.70 -7.13 1.26
CA PHE A 193 -10.47 -5.97 1.67
C PHE A 193 -11.50 -5.60 0.60
N SER A 194 -11.13 -5.70 -0.68
CA SER A 194 -12.04 -5.46 -1.80
C SER A 194 -13.24 -6.42 -1.79
N GLU A 195 -12.99 -7.72 -1.64
CA GLU A 195 -14.06 -8.72 -1.55
C GLU A 195 -14.90 -8.50 -0.28
N TYR A 196 -14.26 -8.26 0.88
CA TYR A 196 -14.97 -8.00 2.12
C TYR A 196 -15.90 -6.79 1.99
N PHE A 197 -15.43 -5.67 1.41
CA PHE A 197 -16.23 -4.46 1.20
C PHE A 197 -17.42 -4.73 0.28
N ASP A 198 -17.25 -5.48 -0.80
CA ASP A 198 -18.34 -5.85 -1.70
C ASP A 198 -19.40 -6.72 -1.01
N ILE A 199 -18.97 -7.70 -0.20
CA ILE A 199 -19.87 -8.51 0.62
C ILE A 199 -20.67 -7.62 1.58
N GLN A 200 -20.02 -6.70 2.30
CA GLN A 200 -20.73 -5.78 3.19
C GLN A 200 -21.68 -4.85 2.43
N ASN A 201 -21.30 -4.37 1.26
CA ASN A 201 -22.16 -3.55 0.39
C ASN A 201 -23.44 -4.30 -0.01
N ASN A 202 -23.33 -5.58 -0.36
CA ASN A 202 -24.48 -6.42 -0.71
C ASN A 202 -25.40 -6.67 0.50
N LEU A 203 -24.84 -6.81 1.70
CA LEU A 203 -25.62 -6.90 2.93
C LEU A 203 -26.34 -5.58 3.25
N ILE A 204 -25.69 -4.43 3.02
CA ILE A 204 -26.32 -3.11 3.18
C ILE A 204 -27.44 -2.91 2.16
N ALA A 205 -27.19 -3.19 0.88
CA ALA A 205 -28.18 -3.04 -0.19
C ALA A 205 -29.43 -3.92 0.04
N SER A 206 -29.25 -5.11 0.60
CA SER A 206 -30.35 -6.03 0.94
C SER A 206 -31.02 -5.74 2.28
N GLY A 207 -30.58 -4.71 3.01
CA GLY A 207 -31.14 -4.34 4.33
C GLY A 207 -30.77 -5.31 5.46
N LYS A 208 -29.80 -6.21 5.25
CA LYS A 208 -29.32 -7.16 6.26
C LYS A 208 -28.26 -6.57 7.19
N LEU A 209 -27.64 -5.47 6.78
CA LEU A 209 -26.65 -4.72 7.54
C LEU A 209 -26.97 -3.23 7.46
N SER A 210 -26.84 -2.52 8.58
CA SER A 210 -26.91 -1.05 8.58
C SER A 210 -25.50 -0.51 8.35
N GLY A 211 -25.34 0.39 7.38
CA GLY A 211 -24.03 0.94 7.04
C GLY A 211 -24.12 1.93 5.88
N VAL A 212 -22.95 2.31 5.39
CA VAL A 212 -22.71 3.14 4.22
C VAL A 212 -22.03 2.26 3.18
N GLN A 213 -22.62 2.15 1.99
CA GLN A 213 -22.00 1.40 0.91
C GLN A 213 -20.72 2.11 0.44
N ILE A 214 -19.60 1.40 0.41
CA ILE A 214 -18.32 1.89 -0.11
C ILE A 214 -18.33 1.67 -1.63
N ARG A 215 -18.32 2.73 -2.42
CA ARG A 215 -18.39 2.65 -3.90
C ARG A 215 -17.03 2.31 -4.50
N LEU A 216 -16.53 1.10 -4.23
CA LEU A 216 -15.25 0.62 -4.73
C LEU A 216 -15.24 0.64 -6.27
N GLY A 217 -14.41 1.50 -6.85
CA GLY A 217 -14.28 1.68 -8.31
C GLY A 217 -12.90 1.31 -8.84
N ALA A 218 -11.88 1.31 -7.98
CA ALA A 218 -10.54 0.85 -8.36
C ALA A 218 -9.76 0.20 -7.20
N LEU A 219 -8.86 -0.72 -7.59
CA LEU A 219 -7.83 -1.33 -6.76
C LEU A 219 -6.45 -1.07 -7.37
N MET A 220 -5.53 -0.56 -6.57
CA MET A 220 -4.16 -0.21 -6.96
C MET A 220 -3.19 -0.91 -6.03
N ILE A 221 -2.22 -1.66 -6.57
CA ILE A 221 -1.24 -2.37 -5.74
C ILE A 221 0.16 -2.20 -6.31
N ASN A 222 1.02 -1.52 -5.54
CA ASN A 222 2.44 -1.35 -5.83
C ASN A 222 3.25 -2.52 -5.26
N ASN A 223 4.17 -3.07 -6.05
CA ASN A 223 5.15 -4.08 -5.62
C ASN A 223 4.56 -5.13 -4.67
N GLY A 224 3.43 -5.72 -5.05
CA GLY A 224 2.63 -6.49 -4.10
C GLY A 224 3.07 -7.94 -3.90
N TRP A 225 2.82 -8.46 -2.70
CA TRP A 225 2.91 -9.87 -2.34
C TRP A 225 1.51 -10.49 -2.33
N PHE A 226 1.23 -11.42 -3.25
CA PHE A 226 -0.11 -12.00 -3.46
C PHE A 226 -0.11 -13.52 -3.56
N ASP A 227 0.95 -14.09 -4.15
CA ASP A 227 1.01 -15.51 -4.45
C ASP A 227 2.39 -16.07 -4.10
N PRO A 228 2.55 -16.62 -2.89
CA PRO A 228 3.82 -17.19 -2.44
C PRO A 228 4.29 -18.37 -3.30
N LEU A 229 3.37 -19.16 -3.86
CA LEU A 229 3.71 -20.28 -4.75
C LEU A 229 4.49 -19.82 -5.99
N VAL A 230 4.03 -18.74 -6.61
CA VAL A 230 4.64 -18.15 -7.81
C VAL A 230 5.82 -17.25 -7.45
N GLN A 231 5.65 -16.36 -6.47
CA GLN A 231 6.64 -15.33 -6.16
C GLN A 231 7.88 -15.89 -5.46
N ASN A 232 7.79 -16.97 -4.67
CA ASN A 232 8.99 -17.62 -4.13
C ASN A 232 9.89 -18.24 -5.21
N LEU A 233 9.32 -18.79 -6.30
CA LEU A 233 10.11 -19.25 -7.45
C LEU A 233 10.82 -18.08 -8.12
N ALA A 234 10.16 -16.92 -8.14
CA ALA A 234 10.71 -15.74 -8.76
C ALA A 234 12.01 -15.29 -8.10
N TYR A 235 12.21 -15.49 -6.79
CA TYR A 235 13.50 -15.22 -6.15
C TYR A 235 14.66 -16.01 -6.78
N VAL A 236 14.44 -17.29 -7.11
CA VAL A 236 15.45 -18.12 -7.78
C VAL A 236 15.72 -17.60 -9.19
N THR A 237 14.67 -17.36 -9.97
CA THR A 237 14.80 -16.94 -11.38
C THR A 237 15.34 -15.51 -11.52
N PHE A 238 14.95 -14.60 -10.63
CA PHE A 238 15.41 -13.22 -10.58
C PHE A 238 16.87 -13.15 -10.10
N ALA A 239 17.24 -13.91 -9.07
CA ALA A 239 18.64 -13.97 -8.64
C ALA A 239 19.57 -14.58 -9.70
N GLN A 240 19.07 -15.52 -10.51
CA GLN A 240 19.81 -16.09 -11.64
C GLN A 240 20.10 -15.04 -12.72
N ASN A 241 19.12 -14.21 -13.07
CA ASN A 241 19.25 -13.19 -14.10
C ASN A 241 18.18 -12.12 -13.94
N ALA A 242 18.46 -11.10 -13.13
CA ALA A 242 17.59 -9.95 -12.97
C ALA A 242 17.59 -9.17 -14.30
N PRO A 243 16.43 -9.00 -14.95
CA PRO A 243 16.37 -8.31 -16.23
C PRO A 243 17.00 -6.92 -16.15
N ASP A 244 17.89 -6.60 -17.09
CA ASP A 244 18.66 -5.35 -17.16
C ASP A 244 19.75 -5.13 -16.08
N TYR A 245 19.86 -6.03 -15.10
CA TYR A 245 20.86 -5.97 -14.01
C TYR A 245 21.83 -7.17 -13.97
N GLY A 246 21.46 -8.29 -14.59
CA GLY A 246 22.28 -9.50 -14.64
C GLY A 246 22.13 -10.40 -13.40
N PRO A 247 23.02 -11.39 -13.23
CA PRO A 247 22.96 -12.32 -12.09
C PRO A 247 23.23 -11.60 -10.76
N LEU A 248 22.38 -11.82 -9.75
CA LEU A 248 22.56 -11.23 -8.41
C LEU A 248 23.47 -12.09 -7.52
N VAL A 249 23.51 -13.39 -7.76
CA VAL A 249 24.25 -14.36 -6.95
C VAL A 249 25.18 -15.23 -7.81
N ASN A 250 26.19 -15.84 -7.18
CA ASN A 250 27.09 -16.76 -7.86
C ASN A 250 26.43 -18.13 -8.12
N ALA A 251 27.06 -18.96 -8.97
CA ALA A 251 26.53 -20.26 -9.37
C ALA A 251 26.32 -21.24 -8.19
N SER A 252 27.14 -21.16 -7.14
CA SER A 252 26.99 -22.03 -5.97
C SER A 252 25.76 -21.64 -5.15
N THR A 253 25.59 -20.35 -4.88
CA THR A 253 24.41 -19.82 -4.17
C THR A 253 23.15 -20.12 -4.96
N LEU A 254 23.16 -19.89 -6.28
CA LEU A 254 22.02 -20.18 -7.14
C LEU A 254 21.65 -21.67 -7.09
N LYS A 255 22.64 -22.57 -7.12
CA LYS A 255 22.40 -24.00 -6.99
C LYS A 255 21.75 -24.34 -5.64
N SER A 256 22.25 -23.77 -4.54
CA SER A 256 21.67 -23.98 -3.21
C SER A 256 20.22 -23.47 -3.11
N MET A 257 19.92 -22.30 -3.68
CA MET A 257 18.55 -21.78 -3.74
C MET A 257 17.62 -22.68 -4.54
N HIS A 258 18.06 -23.12 -5.72
CA HIS A 258 17.30 -24.03 -6.58
C HIS A 258 17.05 -25.37 -5.88
N ASP A 259 18.07 -25.95 -5.24
CA ASP A 259 17.93 -27.20 -4.50
C ASP A 259 16.95 -27.04 -3.33
N ALA A 260 17.09 -25.99 -2.51
CA ALA A 260 16.17 -25.70 -1.40
C ALA A 260 14.72 -25.46 -1.86
N TYR A 261 14.53 -24.91 -3.07
CA TYR A 261 13.19 -24.72 -3.62
C TYR A 261 12.53 -26.05 -4.02
N TYR A 262 13.26 -26.93 -4.71
CA TYR A 262 12.71 -28.13 -5.36
C TYR A 262 12.93 -29.45 -4.60
N GLU A 263 13.77 -29.48 -3.57
CA GLU A 263 14.03 -30.71 -2.82
C GLU A 263 12.75 -31.24 -2.12
N PRO A 264 12.71 -32.54 -1.76
CA PRO A 264 11.60 -33.07 -0.97
C PRO A 264 11.44 -32.30 0.35
N ASN A 265 10.24 -31.80 0.61
CA ASN A 265 9.94 -30.88 1.73
C ASN A 265 10.66 -29.52 1.63
N GLY A 266 11.18 -29.16 0.46
CA GLY A 266 11.66 -27.82 0.14
C GLY A 266 10.51 -26.81 0.01
N CYS A 267 10.85 -25.57 -0.37
CA CYS A 267 9.90 -24.46 -0.36
C CYS A 267 8.65 -24.75 -1.20
N LEU A 268 8.79 -25.24 -2.43
CA LEU A 268 7.65 -25.55 -3.29
C LEU A 268 6.68 -26.55 -2.64
N ALA A 269 7.21 -27.61 -2.02
CA ALA A 269 6.39 -28.65 -1.41
C ALA A 269 5.65 -28.13 -0.16
N GLN A 270 6.30 -27.28 0.63
CA GLN A 270 5.68 -26.70 1.83
C GLN A 270 4.62 -25.65 1.47
N GLU A 271 4.87 -24.81 0.48
CA GLU A 271 3.88 -23.85 -0.03
C GLU A 271 2.65 -24.56 -0.61
N GLN A 272 2.86 -25.64 -1.38
CA GLN A 272 1.75 -26.46 -1.89
C GLN A 272 0.95 -27.10 -0.75
N ALA A 273 1.62 -27.52 0.33
CA ALA A 273 0.96 -28.05 1.52
C ALA A 273 0.16 -26.98 2.26
N CYS A 274 0.68 -25.76 2.41
CA CYS A 274 -0.05 -24.62 2.97
C CYS A 274 -1.30 -24.30 2.14
N TYR A 275 -1.13 -24.13 0.83
CA TYR A 275 -2.25 -23.84 -0.07
C TYR A 275 -3.33 -24.93 -0.02
N ALA A 276 -2.93 -26.21 -0.03
CA ALA A 276 -3.86 -27.33 0.05
C ALA A 276 -4.58 -27.44 1.42
N ALA A 277 -3.94 -26.99 2.50
CA ALA A 277 -4.53 -26.98 3.83
C ALA A 277 -5.64 -25.92 4.00
N GLY A 278 -5.70 -24.93 3.09
CA GLY A 278 -6.70 -23.87 3.08
C GLY A 278 -6.53 -22.88 4.23
N ASN A 279 -7.54 -22.03 4.45
CA ASN A 279 -7.51 -20.99 5.47
C ASN A 279 -8.24 -21.42 6.75
N SER A 280 -7.51 -21.92 7.74
CA SER A 280 -8.04 -22.24 9.06
C SER A 280 -6.95 -22.29 10.12
N SER A 281 -7.30 -22.17 11.40
CA SER A 281 -6.34 -22.30 12.51
C SER A 281 -5.53 -23.61 12.50
N LYS A 282 -6.07 -24.69 11.93
CA LYS A 282 -5.38 -25.98 11.78
C LYS A 282 -4.25 -25.95 10.74
N SER A 283 -4.32 -25.02 9.78
CA SER A 283 -3.33 -24.83 8.73
C SER A 283 -2.18 -23.91 9.15
N ASN A 284 -2.34 -23.16 10.24
CA ASN A 284 -1.40 -22.11 10.63
C ASN A 284 0.04 -22.60 10.73
N SER A 285 0.27 -23.72 11.41
CA SER A 285 1.63 -24.27 11.54
C SER A 285 2.19 -24.81 10.22
N ILE A 286 1.34 -25.25 9.29
CA ILE A 286 1.79 -25.69 7.96
C ILE A 286 2.27 -24.47 7.17
N CYS A 287 1.49 -23.40 7.19
CA CYS A 287 1.79 -22.17 6.47
C CYS A 287 2.95 -21.39 7.10
N SER A 288 3.02 -21.26 8.43
CA SER A 288 4.13 -20.58 9.09
C SER A 288 5.46 -21.32 8.89
N ASN A 289 5.44 -22.66 8.79
CA ASN A 289 6.64 -23.42 8.46
C ASN A 289 7.06 -23.21 7.00
N ALA A 290 6.10 -23.15 6.07
CA ALA A 290 6.37 -22.85 4.67
C ALA A 290 7.02 -21.48 4.52
N ASP A 291 6.40 -20.45 5.11
CA ASP A 291 6.88 -19.07 5.13
C ASP A 291 8.33 -18.99 5.66
N ASN A 292 8.57 -19.50 6.88
CA ASN A 292 9.88 -19.51 7.51
C ASN A 292 10.95 -20.25 6.67
N PHE A 293 10.58 -21.36 6.02
CA PHE A 293 11.50 -22.09 5.17
C PHE A 293 11.82 -21.29 3.90
N CYS A 294 10.79 -20.80 3.21
CA CYS A 294 10.89 -20.07 1.95
C CYS A 294 11.58 -18.70 2.11
N GLY A 295 11.45 -18.04 3.25
CA GLY A 295 12.18 -16.80 3.57
C GLY A 295 13.69 -16.94 3.46
N ASN A 296 14.25 -18.14 3.65
CA ASN A 296 15.68 -18.38 3.43
C ASN A 296 16.09 -18.25 1.95
N ILE A 297 15.18 -18.50 1.02
CA ILE A 297 15.41 -18.32 -0.42
C ILE A 297 15.50 -16.84 -0.74
N LEU A 298 14.58 -16.03 -0.20
CA LEU A 298 14.65 -14.56 -0.29
C LEU A 298 15.97 -14.04 0.29
N ASN A 299 16.33 -14.46 1.51
CA ASN A 299 17.57 -14.03 2.17
C ASN A 299 18.81 -14.32 1.30
N ALA A 300 18.85 -15.50 0.65
CA ALA A 300 19.91 -15.86 -0.26
C ALA A 300 19.92 -15.03 -1.56
N ALA A 301 18.74 -14.67 -2.09
CA ALA A 301 18.60 -13.83 -3.27
C ALA A 301 19.09 -12.39 -3.02
N VAL A 302 18.77 -11.83 -1.85
CA VAL A 302 19.15 -10.48 -1.43
C VAL A 302 20.66 -10.37 -1.21
N GLY A 303 21.23 -11.25 -0.39
CA GLY A 303 22.66 -11.21 -0.05
C GLY A 303 23.02 -9.96 0.77
N ASP A 304 23.98 -9.18 0.28
CA ASP A 304 24.50 -7.93 0.90
C ASP A 304 23.83 -6.65 0.36
N ARG A 305 22.75 -6.83 -0.39
CA ARG A 305 21.93 -5.75 -0.95
C ARG A 305 20.83 -5.33 0.02
N ASP A 306 20.26 -4.17 -0.25
CA ASP A 306 18.96 -3.79 0.27
C ASP A 306 17.87 -4.65 -0.40
N PRO A 307 16.95 -5.29 0.34
CA PRO A 307 15.85 -6.06 -0.25
C PRO A 307 14.91 -5.21 -1.12
N TYR A 308 14.85 -3.90 -0.90
CA TYR A 308 13.92 -2.99 -1.59
C TYR A 308 14.52 -2.37 -2.86
N ASP A 309 15.84 -2.43 -3.05
CA ASP A 309 16.51 -1.99 -4.27
C ASP A 309 17.86 -2.69 -4.47
N LEU A 310 17.96 -3.52 -5.51
CA LEU A 310 19.18 -4.28 -5.85
C LEU A 310 20.41 -3.41 -6.16
N ARG A 311 20.23 -2.10 -6.37
CA ARG A 311 21.31 -1.14 -6.64
C ARG A 311 21.90 -0.57 -5.35
N GLN A 312 21.26 -0.83 -4.21
CA GLN A 312 21.67 -0.38 -2.88
C GLN A 312 22.28 -1.54 -2.08
N SER A 313 23.17 -1.20 -1.14
CA SER A 313 23.73 -2.16 -0.18
C SER A 313 23.04 -1.98 1.16
N SER A 314 22.78 -3.09 1.87
CA SER A 314 22.21 -3.05 3.23
C SER A 314 23.14 -2.39 4.26
N ASN A 315 24.42 -2.21 3.93
CA ASN A 315 25.40 -1.59 4.82
C ASN A 315 25.57 -0.07 4.60
N ILE A 316 24.77 0.56 3.74
CA ILE A 316 24.86 2.00 3.52
C ILE A 316 23.90 2.76 4.43
N SER A 317 24.36 3.85 5.03
CA SER A 317 23.55 4.69 5.92
C SER A 317 22.64 5.68 5.18
N THR A 318 22.62 5.63 3.85
CA THR A 318 21.89 6.55 2.98
C THR A 318 21.05 5.75 1.98
N ILE A 319 20.19 4.88 2.50
CA ILE A 319 19.19 4.21 1.68
C ILE A 319 18.20 5.24 1.12
N PHE A 320 17.72 4.97 -0.09
CA PHE A 320 16.65 5.69 -0.73
C PHE A 320 15.43 4.78 -0.85
N PRO A 321 14.22 5.26 -0.53
CA PRO A 321 13.93 6.62 -0.05
C PRO A 321 14.44 6.89 1.38
N PRO A 322 14.78 8.15 1.73
CA PRO A 322 15.32 8.45 3.05
C PRO A 322 14.23 8.49 4.14
N GLU A 323 14.53 7.92 5.30
CA GLU A 323 13.61 7.77 6.44
C GLU A 323 13.52 9.02 7.36
N TYR A 324 13.75 10.23 6.85
CA TYR A 324 13.77 11.44 7.68
C TYR A 324 12.44 11.68 8.42
N TYR A 325 11.34 11.14 7.91
CA TYR A 325 10.01 11.22 8.51
C TYR A 325 9.91 10.52 9.86
N VAL A 326 10.71 9.49 10.13
CA VAL A 326 10.67 8.78 11.42
C VAL A 326 10.98 9.74 12.56
N ASN A 327 12.02 10.56 12.39
CA ASN A 327 12.36 11.59 13.36
C ASN A 327 11.29 12.69 13.43
N TYR A 328 10.77 13.13 12.28
CA TYR A 328 9.78 14.19 12.21
C TYR A 328 8.47 13.82 12.92
N LEU A 329 7.97 12.61 12.68
CA LEU A 329 6.75 12.07 13.30
C LEU A 329 6.94 11.75 14.80
N ALA A 330 8.18 11.65 15.28
CA ALA A 330 8.49 11.53 16.70
C ALA A 330 8.57 12.89 17.44
N LEU A 331 8.58 14.03 16.73
CA LEU A 331 8.70 15.34 17.37
C LEU A 331 7.46 15.69 18.21
N PRO A 332 7.61 16.10 19.49
CA PRO A 332 6.47 16.48 20.33
C PRO A 332 5.62 17.62 19.75
N SER A 333 6.24 18.54 19.01
CA SER A 333 5.53 19.63 18.34
C SER A 333 4.65 19.11 17.20
N VAL A 334 5.12 18.10 16.46
CA VAL A 334 4.38 17.46 15.35
C VAL A 334 3.26 16.60 15.92
N THR A 335 3.55 15.67 16.83
CA THR A 335 2.53 14.78 17.42
C THR A 335 1.43 15.56 18.13
N LYS A 336 1.77 16.62 18.86
CA LYS A 336 0.79 17.52 19.46
C LYS A 336 -0.07 18.22 18.40
N ALA A 337 0.52 18.74 17.32
CA ALA A 337 -0.20 19.47 16.28
C ALA A 337 -1.16 18.57 15.48
N ILE A 338 -0.79 17.32 15.23
CA ILE A 338 -1.62 16.37 14.49
C ILE A 338 -2.60 15.60 15.40
N GLY A 339 -2.45 15.66 16.72
CA GLY A 339 -3.31 14.95 17.68
C GLY A 339 -2.88 13.50 17.98
N ALA A 340 -1.63 13.14 17.68
CA ALA A 340 -1.07 11.80 17.89
C ALA A 340 -0.34 11.68 19.25
N THR A 341 -0.96 12.13 20.34
CA THR A 341 -0.29 12.18 21.66
C THR A 341 -0.45 10.91 22.50
N ASP A 342 -1.28 9.97 22.04
CA ASP A 342 -1.66 8.77 22.82
C ASP A 342 -0.71 7.58 22.60
N SER A 343 0.22 7.69 21.65
CA SER A 343 1.20 6.64 21.30
C SER A 343 2.52 7.26 20.81
N THR A 344 3.53 6.41 20.60
CA THR A 344 4.81 6.80 19.99
C THR A 344 4.89 6.22 18.59
N TYR A 345 5.34 7.02 17.63
CA TYR A 345 5.52 6.56 16.26
C TYR A 345 6.55 5.44 16.17
N SER A 346 6.19 4.36 15.49
CA SER A 346 7.10 3.33 15.00
C SER A 346 6.68 2.99 13.58
N GLU A 347 7.62 3.06 12.64
CA GLU A 347 7.31 2.82 11.24
C GLU A 347 6.77 1.41 11.01
N CYS A 348 7.56 0.38 11.33
CA CYS A 348 7.16 -1.01 11.26
C CYS A 348 7.27 -1.64 12.65
N SER A 349 6.11 -1.95 13.25
CA SER A 349 6.06 -2.52 14.59
C SER A 349 6.16 -4.05 14.55
N ASP A 350 7.03 -4.64 15.37
CA ASP A 350 7.20 -6.11 15.44
C ASP A 350 5.92 -6.83 15.92
N ALA A 351 5.19 -6.23 16.86
CA ALA A 351 4.02 -6.87 17.49
C ALA A 351 2.92 -7.29 16.49
N PRO A 352 2.41 -6.40 15.60
CA PRO A 352 1.46 -6.82 14.57
C PRO A 352 2.08 -7.82 13.57
N TYR A 353 3.36 -7.65 13.20
CA TYR A 353 4.05 -8.58 12.31
C TYR A 353 4.07 -10.01 12.88
N GLU A 354 4.50 -10.18 14.13
CA GLU A 354 4.57 -11.49 14.80
C GLU A 354 3.20 -12.18 14.91
N LEU A 355 2.10 -11.41 14.98
CA LEU A 355 0.76 -11.98 15.03
C LEU A 355 0.39 -12.62 13.67
N PHE A 356 0.77 -11.98 12.57
CA PHE A 356 0.55 -12.49 11.21
C PHE A 356 1.46 -13.68 10.91
N GLU A 357 2.73 -13.61 11.31
CA GLU A 357 3.68 -14.72 11.17
C GLU A 357 3.16 -16.00 11.85
N LYS A 358 2.59 -15.88 13.06
CA LYS A 358 2.02 -17.00 13.83
C LYS A 358 0.86 -17.71 13.12
N THR A 359 0.16 -17.05 12.21
CA THR A 359 -0.91 -17.67 11.42
C THR A 359 -0.43 -18.18 10.07
N GLY A 360 0.83 -17.92 9.72
CA GLY A 360 1.43 -18.20 8.42
C GLY A 360 0.71 -17.43 7.31
N ASP A 361 0.21 -16.22 7.61
CA ASP A 361 -0.61 -15.47 6.65
C ASP A 361 0.18 -15.11 5.39
N ASP A 362 1.49 -14.85 5.51
CA ASP A 362 2.37 -14.51 4.39
C ASP A 362 2.51 -15.63 3.34
N ALA A 363 2.45 -16.91 3.76
CA ALA A 363 2.47 -18.06 2.85
C ALA A 363 1.10 -18.39 2.22
N ARG A 364 0.07 -17.55 2.40
CA ARG A 364 -1.27 -17.80 1.85
C ARG A 364 -1.46 -17.07 0.53
N SER A 365 -1.83 -17.78 -0.54
CA SER A 365 -2.14 -17.13 -1.81
C SER A 365 -3.51 -16.43 -1.77
N LEU A 366 -3.51 -15.15 -2.14
CA LEU A 366 -4.68 -14.30 -2.38
C LEU A 366 -4.96 -14.12 -3.89
N LEU A 367 -4.17 -14.75 -4.76
CA LEU A 367 -4.29 -14.63 -6.21
C LEU A 367 -5.64 -15.09 -6.78
N PRO A 368 -6.27 -16.19 -6.29
CA PRO A 368 -7.61 -16.56 -6.74
C PRO A 368 -8.62 -15.43 -6.49
N ARG A 369 -8.56 -14.83 -5.29
CA ARG A 369 -9.43 -13.73 -4.90
C ARG A 369 -9.16 -12.46 -5.71
N LEU A 370 -7.90 -12.15 -5.99
CA LEU A 370 -7.58 -11.02 -6.88
C LEU A 370 -8.22 -11.21 -8.26
N GLY A 371 -8.23 -12.45 -8.78
CA GLY A 371 -8.95 -12.80 -10.01
C GLY A 371 -10.45 -12.53 -9.93
N ASP A 372 -11.10 -12.93 -8.83
CA ASP A 372 -12.52 -12.68 -8.59
C ASP A 372 -12.82 -11.17 -8.48
N VAL A 373 -11.96 -10.41 -7.80
CA VAL A 373 -12.05 -8.94 -7.69
C VAL A 373 -11.95 -8.28 -9.06
N VAL A 374 -11.03 -8.72 -9.93
CA VAL A 374 -10.94 -8.20 -11.30
C VAL A 374 -12.23 -8.49 -12.10
N ASP A 375 -12.85 -9.66 -11.92
CA ASP A 375 -14.07 -10.03 -12.64
C ASP A 375 -15.33 -9.29 -12.15
N THR A 376 -15.26 -8.55 -11.02
CA THR A 376 -16.33 -7.61 -10.62
C THR A 376 -16.46 -6.42 -11.58
N GLY A 377 -15.40 -6.12 -12.36
CA GLY A 377 -15.38 -5.02 -13.33
C GLY A 377 -14.78 -3.70 -12.82
N ILE A 378 -14.34 -3.63 -11.56
CA ILE A 378 -13.58 -2.47 -11.06
C ILE A 378 -12.24 -2.32 -11.80
N ARG A 379 -11.68 -1.11 -11.82
CA ARG A 379 -10.36 -0.88 -12.42
C ARG A 379 -9.28 -1.48 -11.51
N VAL A 380 -8.39 -2.30 -12.05
CA VAL A 380 -7.28 -2.88 -11.28
C VAL A 380 -5.95 -2.54 -11.93
N LEU A 381 -5.05 -1.92 -11.16
CA LEU A 381 -3.68 -1.69 -11.56
C LEU A 381 -2.74 -2.37 -10.57
N ILE A 382 -1.87 -3.21 -11.11
CA ILE A 382 -0.73 -3.77 -10.41
C ILE A 382 0.52 -3.22 -11.07
N TRP A 383 1.38 -2.56 -10.32
CA TRP A 383 2.66 -2.10 -10.85
C TRP A 383 3.82 -2.51 -9.96
N ALA A 384 5.00 -2.67 -10.56
CA ALA A 384 6.19 -3.06 -9.81
C ALA A 384 7.44 -2.36 -10.37
N GLY A 385 8.25 -1.79 -9.48
CA GLY A 385 9.59 -1.30 -9.76
C GLY A 385 10.51 -2.44 -10.15
N ASP A 386 11.32 -2.24 -11.20
CA ASP A 386 12.15 -3.30 -11.74
C ASP A 386 13.49 -3.53 -11.03
N ALA A 387 13.83 -2.68 -10.06
CA ALA A 387 15.00 -2.83 -9.19
C ALA A 387 14.66 -3.46 -7.83
N ASP A 388 13.38 -3.69 -7.52
CA ASP A 388 12.96 -4.35 -6.28
C ASP A 388 13.32 -5.85 -6.27
N ILE A 389 13.78 -6.38 -5.13
CA ILE A 389 14.06 -7.81 -4.94
C ILE A 389 12.88 -8.49 -4.23
N ILE A 390 12.42 -7.93 -3.11
CA ILE A 390 11.46 -8.58 -2.21
C ILE A 390 10.11 -8.82 -2.89
N CYS A 391 9.63 -7.88 -3.71
CA CYS A 391 8.45 -8.07 -4.55
C CYS A 391 8.81 -7.81 -6.02
N ASN A 392 9.90 -8.43 -6.47
CA ASN A 392 10.45 -8.23 -7.81
C ASN A 392 9.39 -8.37 -8.92
N TRP A 393 9.51 -7.49 -9.92
CA TRP A 393 8.53 -7.37 -11.00
C TRP A 393 8.33 -8.66 -11.82
N VAL A 394 9.33 -9.55 -11.86
CA VAL A 394 9.23 -10.85 -12.54
C VAL A 394 8.22 -11.75 -11.83
N GLY A 395 8.32 -11.85 -10.50
CA GLY A 395 7.36 -12.59 -9.68
C GLY A 395 5.96 -12.01 -9.74
N VAL A 396 5.85 -10.69 -9.65
CA VAL A 396 4.56 -9.99 -9.80
C VAL A 396 3.93 -10.28 -11.17
N GLN A 397 4.69 -10.14 -12.25
CA GLN A 397 4.18 -10.45 -13.60
C GLN A 397 3.76 -11.92 -13.73
N GLN A 398 4.58 -12.85 -13.26
CA GLN A 398 4.27 -14.27 -13.32
C GLN A 398 2.98 -14.60 -12.55
N ALA A 399 2.76 -13.97 -11.38
CA ALA A 399 1.51 -14.11 -10.65
C ALA A 399 0.33 -13.59 -11.47
N MET A 400 0.44 -12.41 -12.09
CA MET A 400 -0.63 -11.86 -12.94
C MET A 400 -0.93 -12.73 -14.16
N LEU A 401 0.10 -13.37 -14.75
CA LEU A 401 -0.07 -14.34 -15.84
C LEU A 401 -0.65 -15.68 -15.35
N ALA A 402 -0.45 -16.05 -14.09
CA ALA A 402 -1.04 -17.26 -13.49
C ALA A 402 -2.50 -17.03 -13.01
N MET A 403 -2.86 -15.78 -12.71
CA MET A 403 -4.17 -15.37 -12.20
C MET A 403 -5.31 -15.87 -13.10
N ARG A 404 -6.35 -16.44 -12.47
CA ARG A 404 -7.55 -16.91 -13.17
C ARG A 404 -8.61 -15.81 -13.12
N TRP A 405 -8.99 -15.32 -14.28
CA TRP A 405 -10.03 -14.30 -14.46
C TRP A 405 -10.49 -14.29 -15.92
N SER A 406 -11.55 -13.56 -16.24
CA SER A 406 -12.17 -13.56 -17.58
C SER A 406 -11.27 -13.04 -18.71
N GLY A 407 -10.16 -12.36 -18.41
CA GLY A 407 -9.17 -11.86 -19.38
C GLY A 407 -7.84 -12.61 -19.40
N ALA A 408 -7.68 -13.70 -18.63
CA ALA A 408 -6.38 -14.36 -18.43
C ALA A 408 -5.70 -14.84 -19.74
N ALA A 409 -6.46 -15.39 -20.68
CA ALA A 409 -5.92 -15.85 -21.96
C ALA A 409 -5.45 -14.68 -22.84
N GLU A 410 -6.18 -13.56 -22.82
CA GLU A 410 -5.84 -12.35 -23.56
C GLU A 410 -4.61 -11.66 -22.95
N LEU A 411 -4.50 -11.62 -21.61
CA LEU A 411 -3.31 -11.10 -20.93
C LEU A 411 -2.04 -11.87 -21.31
N LYS A 412 -2.09 -13.20 -21.33
CA LYS A 412 -0.97 -14.05 -21.78
C LYS A 412 -0.55 -13.80 -23.23
N ALA A 413 -1.50 -13.43 -24.09
CA ALA A 413 -1.25 -13.12 -25.50
C ALA A 413 -0.83 -11.66 -25.74
N THR A 414 -1.01 -10.78 -24.75
CA THR A 414 -0.74 -9.35 -24.85
C THR A 414 0.74 -9.08 -24.52
N PRO A 415 1.54 -8.51 -25.43
CA PRO A 415 2.93 -8.18 -25.13
C PRO A 415 3.04 -6.96 -24.21
N LEU A 416 4.10 -6.92 -23.39
CA LEU A 416 4.51 -5.71 -22.69
C LEU A 416 4.84 -4.61 -23.69
N THR A 417 4.16 -3.46 -23.58
CA THR A 417 4.34 -2.32 -24.46
C THR A 417 4.84 -1.12 -23.68
N ASN A 418 5.88 -0.45 -24.20
CA ASN A 418 6.48 0.70 -23.53
C ASN A 418 5.49 1.86 -23.38
N ILE A 419 5.43 2.41 -22.17
CA ILE A 419 4.85 3.71 -21.85
C ILE A 419 5.99 4.72 -21.88
N THR A 420 5.84 5.78 -22.66
CA THR A 420 6.86 6.81 -22.81
C THR A 420 6.40 8.15 -22.24
N LEU A 421 7.27 8.80 -21.46
CA LEU A 421 7.09 10.19 -21.03
C LEU A 421 8.14 11.05 -21.75
N ASN A 422 7.70 12.06 -22.50
CA ASN A 422 8.57 12.93 -23.31
C ASN A 422 9.53 12.16 -24.26
N GLY A 423 9.07 11.03 -24.80
CA GLY A 423 9.86 10.18 -25.71
C GLY A 423 10.79 9.17 -25.00
N THR A 424 10.91 9.24 -23.68
CA THR A 424 11.69 8.28 -22.88
C THR A 424 10.78 7.17 -22.37
N PRO A 425 11.08 5.87 -22.61
CA PRO A 425 10.39 4.77 -21.94
C PRO A 425 10.57 4.85 -20.42
N VAL A 426 9.47 4.84 -19.68
CA VAL A 426 9.45 4.94 -18.21
C VAL A 426 8.79 3.73 -17.55
N ALA A 427 7.99 2.99 -18.31
CA ALA A 427 7.40 1.73 -17.90
C ALA A 427 7.12 0.87 -19.14
N ALA A 428 6.77 -0.39 -18.94
CA ALA A 428 6.11 -1.23 -19.93
C ALA A 428 4.88 -1.90 -19.32
N ALA A 429 3.77 -1.92 -20.04
CA ALA A 429 2.50 -2.39 -19.50
C ALA A 429 1.79 -3.40 -20.40
N GLN A 430 0.99 -4.25 -19.76
CA GLN A 430 -0.03 -5.08 -20.37
C GLN A 430 -1.38 -4.56 -19.86
N ASN A 431 -2.25 -4.14 -20.78
CA ASN A 431 -3.59 -3.67 -20.46
C ASN A 431 -4.62 -4.56 -21.18
N VAL A 432 -5.53 -5.14 -20.41
CA VAL A 432 -6.61 -5.99 -20.91
C VAL A 432 -7.87 -5.68 -20.13
N LYS A 433 -8.93 -5.24 -20.84
CA LYS A 433 -10.20 -4.85 -20.23
C LYS A 433 -10.00 -3.82 -19.10
N ASN A 434 -10.38 -4.16 -17.88
CA ASN A 434 -10.28 -3.35 -16.66
C ASN A 434 -9.01 -3.62 -15.85
N PHE A 435 -8.11 -4.49 -16.31
CA PHE A 435 -6.88 -4.87 -15.62
C PHE A 435 -5.63 -4.35 -16.33
N THR A 436 -4.68 -3.82 -15.56
CA THR A 436 -3.38 -3.38 -16.03
C THR A 436 -2.27 -3.94 -15.15
N PHE A 437 -1.25 -4.54 -15.77
CA PHE A 437 0.05 -4.77 -15.15
C PHE A 437 1.07 -3.80 -15.74
N ALA A 438 1.91 -3.17 -14.92
CA ALA A 438 3.00 -2.32 -15.37
C ALA A 438 4.33 -2.61 -14.67
N ARG A 439 5.38 -2.85 -15.45
CA ARG A 439 6.78 -2.81 -14.99
C ARG A 439 7.27 -1.36 -15.07
N VAL A 440 7.72 -0.78 -13.96
CA VAL A 440 8.24 0.59 -13.90
C VAL A 440 9.77 0.56 -13.88
N PHE A 441 10.39 1.31 -14.80
CA PHE A 441 11.84 1.24 -15.00
C PHE A 441 12.62 2.11 -14.02
N GLY A 442 13.68 1.56 -13.42
CA GLY A 442 14.59 2.29 -12.54
C GLY A 442 14.05 2.59 -11.15
N ALA A 443 12.98 1.92 -10.71
CA ALA A 443 12.37 2.08 -9.40
C ALA A 443 12.57 0.83 -8.52
N GLY A 444 12.83 1.04 -7.23
CA GLY A 444 12.80 -0.01 -6.20
C GLY A 444 11.37 -0.30 -5.73
N HIS A 445 11.24 -0.74 -4.48
CA HIS A 445 9.97 -1.15 -3.86
C HIS A 445 8.94 0.00 -3.80
N GLU A 446 9.34 1.15 -3.23
CA GLU A 446 8.53 2.36 -3.11
C GLU A 446 8.51 3.18 -4.42
N VAL A 447 7.92 2.63 -5.47
CA VAL A 447 7.93 3.19 -6.84
C VAL A 447 7.54 4.67 -6.88
N VAL A 448 6.60 5.10 -6.03
CA VAL A 448 6.16 6.50 -5.98
C VAL A 448 7.30 7.44 -5.59
N SER A 449 8.18 7.02 -4.68
CA SER A 449 9.32 7.80 -4.24
C SER A 449 10.40 7.91 -5.32
N PHE A 450 10.63 6.85 -6.11
CA PHE A 450 11.65 6.87 -7.18
C PHE A 450 11.24 7.71 -8.39
N LEU A 451 9.98 7.60 -8.83
CA LEU A 451 9.51 8.24 -10.06
C LEU A 451 8.16 8.95 -9.87
N PRO A 452 8.08 9.94 -8.98
CA PRO A 452 6.80 10.56 -8.59
C PRO A 452 6.06 11.21 -9.77
N ALA A 453 6.79 11.82 -10.71
CA ALA A 453 6.20 12.40 -11.92
C ALA A 453 5.64 11.33 -12.89
N VAL A 454 6.29 10.17 -12.96
CA VAL A 454 5.84 9.06 -13.82
C VAL A 454 4.64 8.39 -13.20
N VAL A 455 4.67 8.11 -11.90
CA VAL A 455 3.56 7.47 -11.19
C VAL A 455 2.32 8.34 -11.27
N LEU A 456 2.42 9.65 -11.07
CA LEU A 456 1.26 10.52 -11.27
C LEU A 456 0.74 10.41 -12.72
N GLY A 457 1.60 10.44 -13.73
CA GLY A 457 1.20 10.26 -15.14
C GLY A 457 0.58 8.88 -15.48
N VAL A 458 1.10 7.80 -14.90
CA VAL A 458 0.67 6.41 -15.13
C VAL A 458 -0.57 6.05 -14.31
N ALA A 459 -0.71 6.62 -13.11
CA ALA A 459 -1.83 6.39 -12.21
C ALA A 459 -3.00 7.35 -12.44
N ILE A 460 -2.79 8.54 -13.04
CA ILE A 460 -3.86 9.50 -13.39
C ILE A 460 -5.06 8.86 -14.10
N PRO A 461 -4.90 7.94 -15.08
CA PRO A 461 -6.03 7.26 -15.71
C PRO A 461 -6.92 6.43 -14.77
N LEU A 462 -6.45 6.12 -13.55
CA LEU A 462 -7.22 5.43 -12.51
C LEU A 462 -7.87 6.41 -11.53
N PHE A 463 -7.34 7.63 -11.42
CA PHE A 463 -7.91 8.71 -10.62
C PHE A 463 -8.95 9.57 -11.37
N CYS A 464 -9.16 9.34 -12.67
CA CYS A 464 -10.01 10.15 -13.56
C CYS A 464 -11.18 9.36 -14.16
#